data_AF-A0AB33QI83-F1
#
_entry.id   AF-A0AB33QI83-F1
#
_cell.length_a   1.000
_cell.length_b   1.000
_cell.length_c   1.000
_cell.angle_alpha   90.00
_cell.angle_beta   90.00
_cell.angle_gamma   90.00
#
_symmetry.space_group_name_H-M   'P 1'
#
loop_
_entity.id
_entity.type
_entity.pdbx_description
1 polymer ?
#
loop_
_entity_poly.entity_id
_entity_poly.type
_entity_poly.pdbx_seq_one_letter_code
_entity_poly.pdbx_strand_id
1 'polypeptide(L)'
;MSHIKKKIGIYSFCVLASSVVLAEGSSVVYATKAKTPENHVSESNISETVKYIDGKGQKSLDPKSAKDIAELANSVEFEVYKFNELAASKTTFLSPAGICTGFKSDDGVDVTNSSNYYIKPNDASEYYGSVLGATIYKKGETKHSQYIPVYAIKNANVAKYIEQNEDPNVRKKANERIKEGRETLNKVICDKR
;
A
#
# COMPACT_ATOMS: atom_id res chain seq x y z
N MET A 1 -30.74 -57.74 -4.74
CA MET A 1 -31.44 -57.85 -6.05
C MET A 1 -31.52 -56.45 -6.62
N SER A 2 -30.50 -55.96 -7.34
CA SER A 2 -30.33 -56.09 -8.80
C SER A 2 -31.63 -55.88 -9.57
N HIS A 3 -31.77 -54.74 -10.25
CA HIS A 3 -32.27 -54.70 -11.63
C HIS A 3 -31.85 -53.40 -12.32
N ILE A 4 -30.83 -53.55 -13.15
CA ILE A 4 -30.45 -52.68 -14.27
C ILE A 4 -31.54 -52.74 -15.33
N LYS A 5 -31.99 -51.60 -15.87
CA LYS A 5 -32.48 -51.52 -17.25
C LYS A 5 -31.93 -50.28 -17.97
N LYS A 6 -31.18 -50.60 -19.03
CA LYS A 6 -30.52 -49.76 -20.04
C LYS A 6 -31.48 -49.59 -21.23
N LYS A 7 -31.57 -48.40 -21.83
CA LYS A 7 -31.98 -48.07 -23.23
C LYS A 7 -31.52 -46.61 -23.44
N ILE A 8 -30.47 -46.24 -24.18
CA ILE A 8 -30.09 -46.39 -25.60
C ILE A 8 -31.13 -45.83 -26.59
N GLY A 9 -30.70 -44.78 -27.30
CA GLY A 9 -31.29 -44.11 -28.48
C GLY A 9 -30.78 -42.66 -28.52
N ILE A 10 -29.57 -42.33 -28.97
CA ILE A 10 -29.00 -42.28 -30.35
C ILE A 10 -29.79 -41.35 -31.29
N TYR A 11 -29.16 -40.18 -31.51
CA TYR A 11 -29.14 -39.24 -32.64
C TYR A 11 -30.35 -38.33 -32.91
N SER A 12 -30.12 -37.02 -32.71
CA SER A 12 -30.41 -36.03 -33.75
C SER A 12 -29.39 -34.90 -33.67
N PHE A 13 -28.52 -34.85 -34.68
CA PHE A 13 -27.67 -33.72 -35.01
C PHE A 13 -28.56 -32.52 -35.35
N CYS A 14 -28.44 -31.42 -34.60
CA CYS A 14 -28.82 -30.10 -35.08
C CYS A 14 -27.58 -29.19 -35.00
N VAL A 15 -26.88 -29.13 -36.12
CA VAL A 15 -25.93 -28.07 -36.42
C VAL A 15 -26.76 -26.83 -36.76
N LEU A 16 -26.72 -25.82 -35.90
CA LEU A 16 -27.00 -24.45 -36.30
C LEU A 16 -25.73 -23.65 -36.11
N ALA A 17 -24.94 -23.62 -37.18
CA ALA A 17 -23.97 -22.58 -37.41
C ALA A 17 -24.73 -21.27 -37.61
N SER A 18 -24.37 -20.22 -36.86
CA SER A 18 -24.54 -18.84 -37.32
C SER A 18 -23.56 -17.93 -36.58
N SER A 19 -22.59 -17.46 -37.38
CA SER A 19 -21.83 -16.21 -37.25
C SER A 19 -21.07 -15.95 -35.95
N VAL A 20 -19.80 -16.35 -36.00
CA VAL A 20 -18.71 -15.61 -35.37
C VAL A 20 -18.71 -14.20 -35.97
N VAL A 21 -19.11 -13.19 -35.18
CA VAL A 21 -18.74 -11.81 -35.51
C VAL A 21 -17.35 -11.61 -34.94
N LEU A 22 -16.36 -11.86 -35.80
CA LEU A 22 -15.04 -11.27 -35.68
C LEU A 22 -15.22 -9.76 -35.88
N ALA A 23 -15.45 -9.02 -34.80
CA ALA A 23 -15.22 -7.59 -34.78
C ALA A 23 -13.71 -7.38 -34.64
N GLU A 24 -13.11 -7.25 -35.82
CA GLU A 24 -11.85 -6.62 -36.17
C GLU A 24 -11.21 -5.76 -35.06
N GLY A 25 -10.00 -6.17 -34.67
CA GLY A 25 -8.85 -5.29 -34.59
C GLY A 25 -9.04 -3.95 -33.88
N SER A 26 -9.19 -3.97 -32.56
CA SER A 26 -8.54 -2.91 -31.78
C SER A 26 -7.04 -3.22 -31.77
N SER A 27 -6.37 -2.74 -32.81
CA SER A 27 -4.94 -2.48 -32.79
C SER A 27 -4.67 -1.57 -31.59
N VAL A 28 -4.37 -2.18 -30.44
CA VAL A 28 -3.59 -1.52 -29.41
C VAL A 28 -2.26 -1.26 -30.09
N VAL A 29 -2.13 -0.05 -30.61
CA VAL A 29 -0.89 0.50 -31.11
C VAL A 29 0.06 0.42 -29.93
N TYR A 30 0.89 -0.63 -29.91
CA TYR A 30 2.17 -0.56 -29.24
C TYR A 30 2.84 0.65 -29.86
N ALA A 31 2.89 1.73 -29.10
CA ALA A 31 3.77 2.84 -29.38
C ALA A 31 5.21 2.32 -29.21
N THR A 32 5.67 1.53 -30.18
CA THR A 32 7.07 1.32 -30.51
C THR A 32 7.57 2.61 -31.13
N LYS A 33 7.64 3.63 -30.26
CA LYS A 33 8.41 4.87 -30.27
C LYS A 33 8.01 5.59 -28.97
N ALA A 34 8.19 4.91 -27.84
CA ALA A 34 8.55 5.64 -26.65
C ALA A 34 9.93 6.25 -26.96
N LYS A 35 9.92 7.44 -27.56
CA LYS A 35 10.94 8.42 -27.23
C LYS A 35 11.03 8.37 -25.72
N THR A 36 12.22 8.09 -25.22
CA THR A 36 12.60 8.36 -23.84
C THR A 36 11.81 9.57 -23.38
N PRO A 37 10.90 9.47 -22.40
CA PRO A 37 10.55 10.65 -21.68
C PRO A 37 11.84 10.99 -20.94
N GLU A 38 12.68 11.83 -21.55
CA GLU A 38 13.35 12.89 -20.83
C GLU A 38 12.27 13.79 -20.25
N ASN A 39 11.51 13.23 -19.32
CA ASN A 39 10.85 13.95 -18.28
C ASN A 39 11.41 13.25 -17.07
N HIS A 40 12.37 13.92 -16.43
CA HIS A 40 12.29 14.03 -14.98
C HIS A 40 10.80 13.94 -14.63
N VAL A 41 10.39 12.91 -13.90
CA VAL A 41 9.20 13.03 -13.06
C VAL A 41 9.61 14.12 -12.10
N SER A 42 9.44 15.36 -12.56
CA SER A 42 9.30 16.50 -11.71
C SER A 42 8.28 16.04 -10.69
N GLU A 43 8.69 16.09 -9.43
CA GLU A 43 7.78 16.20 -8.30
C GLU A 43 6.86 17.39 -8.62
N SER A 44 5.87 17.16 -9.48
CA SER A 44 4.71 18.02 -9.58
C SER A 44 4.16 18.04 -8.16
N ASN A 45 3.87 19.24 -7.67
CA ASN A 45 3.38 19.50 -6.33
C ASN A 45 1.98 18.86 -6.16
N ILE A 46 1.90 17.54 -6.19
CA ILE A 46 0.69 16.78 -5.93
C ILE A 46 0.46 16.94 -4.43
N SER A 47 -0.62 17.64 -4.09
CA SER A 47 -0.99 17.88 -2.69
C SER A 47 -1.23 16.52 -2.00
N GLU A 48 -0.31 16.13 -1.13
CA GLU A 48 -0.45 14.95 -0.27
C GLU A 48 -1.30 15.35 0.94
N THR A 49 -2.41 14.64 1.16
CA THR A 49 -3.22 14.81 2.35
C THR A 49 -2.66 13.92 3.46
N VAL A 50 -2.42 14.50 4.65
CA VAL A 50 -1.96 13.77 5.84
C VAL A 50 -3.03 13.83 6.93
N LYS A 51 -3.40 12.67 7.49
CA LYS A 51 -4.36 12.57 8.60
C LYS A 51 -3.80 11.70 9.71
N TYR A 52 -3.95 12.15 10.96
CA TYR A 52 -3.63 11.38 12.16
C TYR A 52 -4.93 10.90 12.77
N ILE A 53 -5.05 9.60 12.99
CA ILE A 53 -6.28 8.97 13.49
C ILE A 53 -5.93 8.20 14.76
N ASP A 54 -6.79 8.27 15.78
CA ASP A 54 -6.63 7.46 16.98
C ASP A 54 -6.69 5.95 16.67
N GLY A 55 -6.12 5.10 17.53
CA GLY A 55 -6.14 3.64 17.34
C GLY A 55 -7.54 3.00 17.33
N LYS A 56 -8.62 3.78 17.52
CA LYS A 56 -10.01 3.34 17.40
C LYS A 56 -10.65 3.73 16.07
N GLY A 57 -9.99 4.53 15.24
CA GLY A 57 -10.53 4.99 13.97
C GLY A 57 -11.65 6.05 14.10
N GLN A 58 -11.85 6.63 15.28
CA GLN A 58 -13.02 7.44 15.61
C GLN A 58 -12.74 8.94 15.54
N LYS A 59 -11.48 9.35 15.72
CA LYS A 59 -11.11 10.75 15.86
C LYS A 59 -9.91 11.11 15.00
N SER A 60 -10.06 12.17 14.20
CA SER A 60 -8.93 12.85 13.56
C SER A 60 -8.26 13.78 14.55
N LEU A 61 -6.94 13.67 14.68
CA LEU A 61 -6.10 14.41 15.62
C LEU A 61 -5.27 15.46 14.87
N ASP A 62 -5.19 16.67 15.42
CA ASP A 62 -4.34 17.73 14.85
C ASP A 62 -2.95 17.70 15.50
N PRO A 63 -1.87 17.35 14.76
CA PRO A 63 -0.51 17.34 15.28
C PRO A 63 0.04 18.74 15.60
N LYS A 64 -0.74 19.81 15.44
CA LYS A 64 -0.42 21.18 15.90
C LYS A 64 -1.14 21.55 17.21
N SER A 65 -2.16 20.78 17.60
CA SER A 65 -2.89 20.96 18.85
C SER A 65 -2.15 20.29 19.99
N ALA A 66 -1.79 21.06 21.03
CA ALA A 66 -1.10 20.50 22.20
C ALA A 66 -1.93 19.41 22.91
N LYS A 67 -3.26 19.52 22.88
CA LYS A 67 -4.17 18.51 23.43
C LYS A 67 -4.10 17.21 22.63
N ASP A 68 -4.18 17.29 21.31
CA ASP A 68 -4.17 16.11 20.46
C ASP A 68 -2.78 15.47 20.38
N ILE A 69 -1.70 16.26 20.44
CA ILE A 69 -0.33 15.74 20.64
C ILE A 69 -0.24 14.95 21.95
N ALA A 70 -0.80 15.46 23.05
CA ALA A 70 -0.78 14.75 24.32
C ALA A 70 -1.58 13.43 24.25
N GLU A 71 -2.65 13.39 23.47
CA GLU A 71 -3.44 12.18 23.20
C GLU A 71 -2.63 11.17 22.37
N LEU A 72 -2.01 11.59 21.26
CA LEU A 72 -1.11 10.77 20.45
C LEU A 72 0.07 10.21 21.25
N ALA A 73 0.65 11.03 22.13
CA ALA A 73 1.80 10.64 22.94
C ALA A 73 1.49 9.53 23.95
N ASN A 74 0.26 9.52 24.47
CA ASN A 74 -0.18 8.62 25.52
C ASN A 74 -1.04 7.46 24.99
N SER A 75 -1.42 7.47 23.71
CA SER A 75 -2.21 6.39 23.13
C SER A 75 -1.38 5.10 23.08
N VAL A 76 -2.06 3.96 23.07
CA VAL A 76 -1.42 2.68 22.80
C VAL A 76 -1.17 2.51 21.31
N GLU A 77 -2.07 3.06 20.48
CA GLU A 77 -2.00 2.99 19.04
C GLU A 77 -2.49 4.30 18.40
N PHE A 78 -1.90 4.67 17.26
CA PHE A 78 -2.49 5.62 16.33
C PHE A 78 -2.03 5.33 14.91
N GLU A 79 -2.77 5.86 13.94
CA GLU A 79 -2.50 5.69 12.52
C GLU A 79 -2.25 7.03 11.84
N VAL A 80 -1.35 7.03 10.85
CA VAL A 80 -1.10 8.16 9.97
C VAL A 80 -1.40 7.74 8.54
N TYR A 81 -2.37 8.40 7.93
CA TYR A 81 -2.73 8.22 6.54
C TYR A 81 -2.08 9.33 5.71
N LYS A 82 -1.40 8.95 4.63
CA LYS A 82 -0.89 9.87 3.61
C LYS A 82 -1.39 9.43 2.25
N PHE A 83 -2.10 10.27 1.51
CA PHE A 83 -2.65 9.88 0.22
C PHE A 83 -2.81 11.06 -0.74
N ASN A 84 -2.82 10.72 -2.04
CA ASN A 84 -3.18 11.57 -3.16
C ASN A 84 -3.77 10.69 -4.28
N GLU A 85 -3.89 11.22 -5.49
CA GLU A 85 -4.47 10.49 -6.64
C GLU A 85 -3.61 9.32 -7.15
N LEU A 86 -2.30 9.30 -6.86
CA LEU A 86 -1.34 8.31 -7.35
C LEU A 86 -0.89 7.30 -6.29
N ALA A 87 -1.02 7.64 -5.01
CA ALA A 87 -0.53 6.80 -3.93
C ALA A 87 -1.36 6.98 -2.66
N ALA A 88 -1.40 5.91 -1.87
CA ALA A 88 -1.93 5.92 -0.52
C ALA A 88 -1.02 5.12 0.40
N SER A 89 -0.86 5.58 1.63
CA SER A 89 -0.13 4.85 2.65
C SER A 89 -0.76 5.03 4.03
N LYS A 90 -0.60 3.99 4.84
CA LYS A 90 -1.01 3.94 6.23
C LYS A 90 0.18 3.52 7.08
N THR A 91 0.54 4.33 8.06
CA THR A 91 1.53 3.97 9.07
C THR A 91 0.82 3.79 10.41
N THR A 92 0.89 2.61 10.98
CA THR A 92 0.37 2.31 12.32
C THR A 92 1.52 2.35 13.30
N PHE A 93 1.34 3.03 14.43
CA PHE A 93 2.28 3.06 15.54
C PHE A 93 1.64 2.37 16.73
N LEU A 94 2.31 1.39 17.34
CA LEU A 94 1.80 0.59 18.44
C LEU A 94 2.83 0.47 19.56
N SER A 95 2.40 0.75 20.79
CA SER A 95 3.16 0.52 22.02
C SER A 95 2.20 0.30 23.19
N PRO A 96 2.14 -0.91 23.79
CA PRO A 96 1.26 -1.20 24.92
C PRO A 96 1.47 -0.28 26.14
N ALA A 97 2.69 0.21 26.36
CA ALA A 97 3.02 1.14 27.44
C ALA A 97 2.65 2.61 27.14
N GLY A 98 2.08 2.87 25.96
CA GLY A 98 1.90 4.19 25.39
C GLY A 98 3.03 4.56 24.43
N ILE A 99 2.72 5.29 23.35
CA ILE A 99 3.67 5.62 22.28
C ILE A 99 4.96 6.25 22.81
N CYS A 100 4.86 7.36 23.55
CA CYS A 100 6.07 8.09 23.95
C CYS A 100 6.83 7.41 25.09
N THR A 101 6.14 6.61 25.91
CA THR A 101 6.79 5.76 26.93
C THR A 101 7.60 4.68 26.25
N GLY A 102 6.96 3.90 25.35
CA GLY A 102 7.61 2.84 24.59
C GLY A 102 8.79 3.37 23.78
N PHE A 103 8.59 4.45 23.01
CA PHE A 103 9.62 5.03 22.14
C PHE A 103 10.89 5.46 22.90
N LYS A 104 10.77 5.87 24.16
CA LYS A 104 11.93 6.32 24.98
C LYS A 104 12.56 5.20 25.81
N SER A 105 11.86 4.09 25.93
CA SER A 105 12.30 2.90 26.67
C SER A 105 12.95 1.88 25.74
N ASP A 106 13.37 0.75 26.31
CA ASP A 106 13.88 -0.39 25.56
C ASP A 106 12.78 -1.24 24.91
N ASP A 107 11.50 -0.96 25.19
CA ASP A 107 10.35 -1.64 24.57
C ASP A 107 10.16 -1.19 23.11
N GLY A 108 10.33 0.11 22.85
CA GLY A 108 10.19 0.70 21.52
C GLY A 108 8.74 0.95 21.10
N VAL A 109 8.57 1.29 19.82
CA VAL A 109 7.27 1.41 19.14
C VAL A 109 7.31 0.55 17.89
N ASP A 110 6.36 -0.37 17.79
CA ASP A 110 6.15 -1.13 16.57
C ASP A 110 5.46 -0.26 15.53
N VAL A 111 6.04 -0.21 14.34
CA VAL A 111 5.60 0.61 13.23
C VAL A 111 5.36 -0.29 12.03
N THR A 112 4.14 -0.26 11.53
CA THR A 112 3.77 -0.94 10.28
C THR A 112 3.36 0.09 9.25
N ASN A 113 4.13 0.24 8.18
CA ASN A 113 3.75 1.03 7.02
C ASN A 113 3.22 0.12 5.91
N SER A 114 2.03 0.42 5.40
CA SER A 114 1.48 -0.13 4.16
C SER A 114 1.41 0.97 3.12
N SER A 115 1.85 0.72 1.90
CA SER A 115 1.84 1.69 0.81
C SER A 115 1.33 1.06 -0.48
N ASN A 116 0.55 1.84 -1.23
CA ASN A 116 0.00 1.49 -2.53
C ASN A 116 0.33 2.63 -3.52
N TYR A 117 0.76 2.27 -4.72
CA TYR A 117 1.00 3.13 -5.86
C TYR A 117 0.12 2.65 -7.01
N TYR A 118 -0.81 3.50 -7.42
CA TYR A 118 -1.85 3.15 -8.38
C TYR A 118 -1.32 3.21 -9.81
N ILE A 119 -1.68 2.22 -10.63
CA ILE A 119 -1.31 2.18 -12.05
C ILE A 119 -2.00 3.32 -12.82
N LYS A 120 -3.21 3.69 -12.39
CA LYS A 120 -3.98 4.80 -12.94
C LYS A 120 -4.42 5.73 -11.81
N PRO A 121 -4.39 7.06 -12.01
CA PRO A 121 -4.85 8.01 -11.00
C PRO A 121 -6.30 7.74 -10.61
N ASN A 122 -6.60 7.79 -9.31
CA ASN A 122 -7.94 7.58 -8.75
C ASN A 122 -8.57 6.19 -9.04
N ASP A 123 -7.78 5.19 -9.43
CA ASP A 123 -8.22 3.81 -9.66
C ASP A 123 -7.44 2.84 -8.75
N ALA A 124 -8.11 2.36 -7.70
CA ALA A 124 -7.53 1.43 -6.74
C ALA A 124 -7.58 -0.04 -7.19
N SER A 125 -8.05 -0.34 -8.41
CA SER A 125 -8.20 -1.72 -8.88
C SER A 125 -6.89 -2.37 -9.30
N GLU A 126 -5.89 -1.58 -9.67
CA GLU A 126 -4.54 -2.06 -9.98
C GLU A 126 -3.47 -1.19 -9.31
N TYR A 127 -2.62 -1.81 -8.50
CA TYR A 127 -1.56 -1.12 -7.76
C TYR A 127 -0.38 -2.06 -7.47
N TYR A 128 0.75 -1.44 -7.15
CA TYR A 128 1.89 -2.10 -6.53
C TYR A 128 2.27 -1.35 -5.27
N GLY A 129 3.02 -1.97 -4.38
CA GLY A 129 3.19 -1.42 -3.05
C GLY A 129 4.02 -2.29 -2.14
N SER A 130 3.94 -1.99 -0.85
CA SER A 130 4.65 -2.77 0.15
C SER A 130 4.03 -2.67 1.53
N VAL A 131 4.34 -3.66 2.35
CA VAL A 131 4.19 -3.63 3.80
C VAL A 131 5.58 -3.70 4.40
N LEU A 132 5.91 -2.76 5.30
CA LEU A 132 7.14 -2.78 6.08
C LEU A 132 6.79 -2.64 7.56
N GLY A 133 7.13 -3.66 8.34
CA GLY A 133 7.03 -3.66 9.79
C GLY A 133 8.42 -3.49 10.43
N ALA A 134 8.54 -2.69 11.48
CA ALA A 134 9.78 -2.50 12.22
C ALA A 134 9.52 -1.94 13.63
N THR A 135 10.46 -2.14 14.55
CA THR A 135 10.42 -1.51 15.88
C THR A 135 11.40 -0.34 15.94
N ILE A 136 10.92 0.85 16.32
CA ILE A 136 11.72 2.07 16.40
C ILE A 136 11.85 2.59 17.84
N TYR A 137 12.96 3.25 18.10
CA TYR A 137 13.34 3.81 19.40
C TYR A 137 13.80 5.26 19.23
N LYS A 138 13.77 6.04 20.33
CA LYS A 138 14.29 7.41 20.38
C LYS A 138 15.79 7.45 20.11
N LYS A 139 16.52 6.47 20.66
CA LYS A 139 17.96 6.29 20.46
C LYS A 139 18.24 4.86 20.04
N GLY A 140 19.24 4.68 19.18
CA GLY A 140 19.65 3.36 18.69
C GLY A 140 19.05 2.99 17.34
N GLU A 141 19.27 1.73 16.97
CA GLU A 141 18.92 1.18 15.66
C GLU A 141 17.46 0.74 15.59
N THR A 142 16.91 0.75 14.37
CA THR A 142 15.63 0.09 14.09
C THR A 142 15.81 -1.42 14.21
N LYS A 143 14.93 -2.11 14.94
CA LYS A 143 14.95 -3.57 15.10
C LYS A 143 13.76 -4.21 14.39
N HIS A 144 13.79 -5.53 14.26
CA HIS A 144 12.69 -6.36 13.76
C HIS A 144 12.12 -5.90 12.40
N SER A 145 12.98 -5.33 11.54
CA SER A 145 12.56 -4.80 10.24
C SER A 145 12.29 -5.94 9.25
N GLN A 146 11.09 -5.97 8.69
CA GLN A 146 10.65 -6.91 7.67
C GLN A 146 9.92 -6.17 6.56
N TYR A 147 10.22 -6.53 5.31
CA TYR A 147 9.65 -5.93 4.11
C TYR A 147 8.99 -7.00 3.25
N ILE A 148 7.77 -6.71 2.78
CA ILE A 148 7.00 -7.57 1.89
C ILE A 148 6.47 -6.69 0.74
N PRO A 149 6.83 -6.99 -0.52
CA PRO A 149 6.23 -6.31 -1.66
C PRO A 149 4.80 -6.82 -1.92
N VAL A 150 3.95 -5.96 -2.45
CA VAL A 150 2.55 -6.25 -2.77
C VAL A 150 2.25 -5.86 -4.21
N TYR A 151 1.65 -6.78 -4.97
CA TYR A 151 1.27 -6.54 -6.37
C TYR A 151 -0.19 -6.97 -6.58
N ALA A 152 -1.01 -6.02 -7.01
CA ALA A 152 -2.36 -6.24 -7.49
C ALA A 152 -2.43 -5.75 -8.94
N ILE A 153 -1.86 -6.50 -9.87
CA ILE A 153 -1.75 -6.12 -11.28
C ILE A 153 -2.29 -7.26 -12.15
N LYS A 154 -3.18 -6.96 -13.09
CA LYS A 154 -3.83 -7.98 -13.94
C LYS A 154 -2.92 -8.43 -15.07
N ASN A 155 -2.10 -7.52 -15.61
CA ASN A 155 -1.20 -7.81 -16.72
C ASN A 155 0.14 -8.36 -16.22
N ALA A 156 0.45 -9.62 -16.53
CA ALA A 156 1.66 -10.30 -16.07
C ALA A 156 2.97 -9.64 -16.55
N ASN A 157 2.99 -9.03 -17.75
CA ASN A 157 4.18 -8.34 -18.25
C ASN A 157 4.44 -7.04 -17.46
N VAL A 158 3.37 -6.34 -17.08
CA VAL A 158 3.46 -5.14 -16.25
C VAL A 158 3.91 -5.50 -14.83
N ALA A 159 3.36 -6.57 -14.25
CA ALA A 159 3.78 -7.07 -12.94
C ALA A 159 5.29 -7.38 -12.92
N LYS A 160 5.77 -8.14 -13.92
CA LYS A 160 7.19 -8.48 -14.04
C LYS A 160 8.09 -7.25 -14.21
N TYR A 161 7.64 -6.24 -14.97
CA TYR A 161 8.38 -4.99 -15.10
C TYR A 161 8.51 -4.27 -13.76
N ILE A 162 7.42 -4.15 -13.00
CA ILE A 162 7.39 -3.47 -11.70
C ILE A 162 8.27 -4.21 -10.68
N GLU A 163 8.19 -5.53 -10.61
CA GLU A 163 9.04 -6.35 -9.73
C GLU A 163 10.53 -6.09 -9.99
N GLN A 164 10.93 -5.95 -11.25
CA GLN A 164 12.34 -5.82 -11.62
C GLN A 164 12.87 -4.38 -11.51
N ASN A 165 12.03 -3.38 -11.74
CA ASN A 165 12.47 -2.00 -11.92
C ASN A 165 11.97 -1.04 -10.83
N GLU A 166 10.79 -1.28 -10.26
CA GLU A 166 10.16 -0.36 -9.30
C GLU A 166 10.28 -0.85 -7.85
N ASP A 167 10.30 -2.16 -7.60
CA ASP A 167 10.39 -2.70 -6.24
C ASP A 167 11.57 -2.16 -5.41
N PRO A 168 12.80 -2.00 -5.96
CA PRO A 168 13.90 -1.41 -5.21
C PRO A 168 13.59 0.02 -4.72
N ASN A 169 12.89 0.80 -5.54
CA ASN A 169 12.46 2.16 -5.20
C ASN A 169 11.34 2.13 -4.14
N VAL A 170 10.38 1.21 -4.25
CA VAL A 170 9.31 1.02 -3.26
C VAL A 170 9.90 0.66 -1.90
N ARG A 171 10.86 -0.28 -1.87
CA ARG A 171 11.57 -0.65 -0.64
C ARG A 171 12.33 0.51 -0.03
N LYS A 172 12.99 1.34 -0.85
CA LYS A 172 13.66 2.55 -0.37
C LYS A 172 12.66 3.51 0.30
N LYS A 173 11.54 3.81 -0.36
CA LYS A 173 10.47 4.67 0.17
C LYS A 173 9.87 4.13 1.47
N ALA A 174 9.64 2.83 1.56
CA ALA A 174 9.13 2.21 2.78
C ALA A 174 10.09 2.43 3.98
N ASN A 175 11.40 2.31 3.75
CA ASN A 175 12.40 2.60 4.77
C ASN A 175 12.46 4.09 5.14
N GLU A 176 12.30 4.98 4.16
CA GLU A 176 12.18 6.43 4.40
C GLU A 176 10.96 6.75 5.27
N ARG A 177 9.82 6.08 5.07
CA ARG A 177 8.63 6.27 5.91
C ARG A 177 8.82 5.83 7.35
N ILE A 178 9.62 4.80 7.62
CA ILE A 178 10.02 4.46 9.00
C ILE A 178 10.90 5.56 9.61
N LYS A 179 11.83 6.12 8.84
CA LYS A 179 12.67 7.24 9.29
C LYS A 179 11.83 8.48 9.58
N GLU A 180 10.93 8.85 8.68
CA GLU A 180 9.96 9.93 8.88
C GLU A 180 9.12 9.70 10.13
N GLY A 181 8.60 8.49 10.33
CA GLY A 181 7.83 8.13 11.53
C GLY A 181 8.63 8.35 12.81
N ARG A 182 9.90 7.93 12.85
CA ARG A 182 10.81 8.21 13.96
C ARG A 182 10.99 9.71 14.17
N GLU A 183 11.17 10.48 13.11
CA GLU A 183 11.32 11.92 13.23
C GLU A 183 10.05 12.61 13.75
N THR A 184 8.87 12.19 13.30
CA THR A 184 7.59 12.67 13.81
C THR A 184 7.44 12.38 15.30
N LEU A 185 7.77 11.17 15.74
CA LEU A 185 7.78 10.85 17.16
C LEU A 185 8.79 11.71 17.92
N ASN A 186 10.01 11.87 17.41
CA ASN A 186 11.07 12.57 18.12
C ASN A 186 10.86 14.09 18.22
N LYS A 187 10.40 14.74 17.14
CA LYS A 187 10.34 16.20 17.02
C LYS A 187 8.96 16.80 17.29
N VAL A 188 7.89 16.01 17.19
CA VAL A 188 6.52 16.51 17.26
C VAL A 188 5.76 15.89 18.42
N ILE A 189 5.65 14.56 18.45
CA ILE A 189 4.74 13.88 19.38
C ILE A 189 5.38 13.70 20.77
N CYS A 190 6.66 13.32 20.82
CA CYS A 190 7.37 12.98 22.05
C CYS A 190 8.47 13.98 22.44
N ASP A 191 8.54 15.14 21.78
CA ASP A 191 9.62 16.14 21.95
C ASP A 191 9.74 16.65 23.39
N LYS A 192 8.60 17.04 24.00
CA LYS A 192 8.55 17.71 25.31
C LYS A 192 8.39 16.78 26.52
N ARG A 193 8.49 15.47 26.35
CA ARG A 193 8.34 14.50 27.44
C ARG A 193 9.49 13.52 27.45
#